data_AF-A0A2N9MHG6-F1
#
_entry.id   AF-A0A2N9MHG6-F1
#
_cell.length_a   1.000
_cell.length_b   1.000
_cell.length_c   1.000
_cell.angle_alpha   90.00
_cell.angle_beta   90.00
_cell.angle_gamma   90.00
#
_symmetry.space_group_name_H-M   'P 1'
#
loop_
_entity.id
_entity.type
_entity.pdbx_description
1 polymer ?
#
loop_
_entity_poly.entity_id
_entity_poly.type
_entity_poly.pdbx_seq_one_letter_code
_entity_poly.pdbx_strand_id
1 'polypeptide(L)'
;MLAELTAADFRSIAVMPIFWSHGGHVAVDLPALVQEFAAREPGVSIRILPALSELPGMHHFVARAILAQSGSITAAQGEGPE
;
A
#
# COMPACT_ATOMS: atom_id res chain seq x y z
N MET A 1 7.21 9.29 12.05
CA MET A 1 5.72 9.30 11.96
C MET A 1 5.24 10.73 11.68
N LEU A 2 4.11 10.98 10.96
CA LEU A 2 3.66 12.28 10.38
C LEU A 2 4.20 13.61 10.99
N ALA A 3 4.31 13.73 12.31
CA ALA A 3 4.94 14.86 13.01
C ALA A 3 6.42 15.14 12.62
N GLU A 4 7.17 14.13 12.19
CA GLU A 4 8.53 14.30 11.67
C GLU A 4 8.53 15.00 10.30
N LEU A 5 7.48 14.81 9.50
CA LEU A 5 7.34 15.49 8.21
C LEU A 5 7.01 16.96 8.40
N THR A 6 6.24 17.31 9.45
CA THR A 6 5.92 18.71 9.76
C THR A 6 7.11 19.45 10.34
N ALA A 7 7.96 18.77 11.12
CA ALA A 7 9.24 19.30 11.59
C ALA A 7 10.23 19.62 10.46
N ALA A 8 10.07 19.01 9.29
CA ALA A 8 10.84 19.29 8.08
C ALA A 8 10.19 20.33 7.15
N ASP A 9 9.23 21.11 7.65
CA ASP A 9 8.48 22.16 6.93
C ASP A 9 7.65 21.67 5.71
N PHE A 10 7.39 20.36 5.60
CA PHE A 10 6.46 19.87 4.59
C PHE A 10 5.03 20.27 4.94
N ARG A 11 4.40 21.05 4.05
CA ARG A 11 3.02 21.53 4.19
C ARG A 11 1.99 20.72 3.41
N SER A 12 2.45 19.80 2.55
CA SER A 12 1.60 18.95 1.74
C SER A 12 2.10 17.51 1.80
N ILE A 13 1.26 16.61 2.30
CA ILE A 13 1.60 15.19 2.50
C ILE A 13 0.58 14.34 1.74
N ALA A 14 1.08 13.45 0.89
CA ALA A 14 0.27 12.42 0.25
C ALA A 14 0.53 11.08 0.94
N VAL A 15 -0.51 10.42 1.43
CA VAL A 15 -0.42 9.13 2.10
C VAL A 15 -0.97 8.08 1.16
N MET A 16 -0.13 7.17 0.69
CA MET A 16 -0.55 5.99 -0.07
C MET A 16 -0.66 4.78 0.86
N PRO A 17 -1.87 4.24 1.06
CA PRO A 17 -2.05 3.05 1.87
C PRO A 17 -1.57 1.79 1.13
N ILE A 18 -0.68 1.01 1.74
CA ILE A 18 -0.16 -0.26 1.18
C ILE A 18 -1.03 -1.41 1.72
N PHE A 19 -2.16 -1.68 1.05
CA PHE A 19 -3.02 -2.82 1.35
C PHE A 19 -3.41 -3.56 0.07
N TRP A 20 -3.62 -4.87 0.21
CA TRP A 20 -4.03 -5.73 -0.89
C TRP A 20 -5.55 -5.90 -0.98
N SER A 21 -6.27 -5.78 0.14
CA SER A 21 -7.74 -5.77 0.17
C SER A 21 -8.25 -4.68 1.11
N HIS A 22 -9.45 -4.17 0.81
CA HIS A 22 -10.19 -3.27 1.69
C HIS A 22 -10.75 -4.06 2.88
N GLY A 23 -9.93 -4.27 3.92
CA GLY A 23 -10.45 -4.67 5.22
C GLY A 23 -11.16 -3.49 5.88
N GLY A 24 -12.33 -3.72 6.50
CA GLY A 24 -13.15 -2.65 7.11
C GLY A 24 -12.41 -1.78 8.13
N HIS A 25 -11.36 -2.31 8.76
CA HIS A 25 -10.50 -1.57 9.68
C HIS A 25 -9.68 -0.48 8.97
N VAL A 26 -9.08 -0.78 7.82
CA VAL A 26 -8.22 0.19 7.11
C VAL A 26 -9.00 1.39 6.60
N ALA A 27 -10.20 1.13 6.06
CA ALA A 27 -11.06 2.18 5.51
C ALA A 27 -11.61 3.12 6.59
N VAL A 28 -11.65 2.68 7.85
CA VAL A 28 -12.17 3.45 8.99
C VAL A 28 -11.04 4.10 9.78
N ASP A 29 -9.98 3.35 10.08
CA ASP A 29 -8.92 3.77 10.99
C ASP A 29 -8.00 4.82 10.35
N LEU A 30 -7.62 4.64 9.07
CA LEU A 30 -6.70 5.57 8.41
C LEU A 30 -7.28 6.98 8.27
N PRO A 31 -8.54 7.18 7.81
CA PRO A 31 -9.16 8.50 7.83
C PRO A 31 -9.22 9.13 9.22
N ALA A 32 -9.52 8.34 10.26
CA ALA A 32 -9.59 8.85 11.63
C ALA A 32 -8.23 9.35 12.13
N LEU A 33 -7.16 8.59 11.89
CA LEU A 33 -5.79 8.98 12.25
C LEU A 33 -5.34 10.24 11.50
N VAL A 34 -5.69 10.37 10.21
CA VAL A 34 -5.37 11.56 9.41
C VAL A 34 -6.13 12.78 9.91
N GLN A 35 -7.41 12.63 10.28
CA GLN A 35 -8.21 13.72 10.85
C GLN A 35 -7.66 14.19 12.20
N GLU A 36 -7.30 13.26 13.08
CA GLU A 36 -6.69 13.60 14.38
C GLU A 36 -5.40 14.40 14.20
N PHE A 37 -4.56 13.99 13.25
CA PHE A 37 -3.31 14.70 12.96
C PHE A 37 -3.57 16.09 12.37
N ALA A 38 -4.47 16.20 11.38
CA ALA A 38 -4.82 17.47 10.75
C ALA A 38 -5.39 18.49 11.77
N ALA A 39 -6.11 18.02 12.80
CA ALA A 39 -6.61 18.88 13.87
C ALA A 39 -5.48 19.46 14.75
N ARG A 40 -4.35 18.75 14.88
CA ARG A 40 -3.18 19.21 15.66
C ARG A 40 -2.26 20.10 14.83
N GLU A 41 -2.28 19.99 13.50
CA GLU A 41 -1.37 20.65 12.57
C GLU A 41 -2.11 21.42 11.45
N PRO A 42 -2.78 22.54 11.77
CA PRO A 42 -3.66 23.25 10.83
C PRO A 42 -2.95 23.83 9.60
N GLY A 43 -1.62 23.93 9.62
CA GLY A 43 -0.81 24.39 8.48
C GLY A 43 -0.43 23.28 7.49
N VAL A 44 -0.94 22.06 7.65
CA VAL A 44 -0.52 20.89 6.88
C VAL A 44 -1.72 20.29 6.17
N SER A 45 -1.63 20.19 4.84
CA SER A 45 -2.61 19.51 4.01
C SER A 45 -2.23 18.05 3.86
N ILE A 46 -3.18 17.14 4.16
CA ILE A 46 -2.99 15.70 3.98
C ILE A 46 -4.04 15.18 3.00
N ARG A 47 -3.59 14.41 2.02
CA ARG A 47 -4.44 13.66 1.10
C ARG A 47 -4.14 12.17 1.21
N ILE A 48 -5.18 11.37 1.44
CA ILE A 48 -5.10 9.92 1.29
C ILE A 48 -5.29 9.60 -0.20
N LEU A 49 -4.35 8.85 -0.77
CA LEU A 49 -4.40 8.32 -2.13
C LEU A 49 -5.15 6.97 -2.15
N PRO A 50 -5.56 6.46 -3.32
CA PRO A 50 -6.04 5.09 -3.44
C PRO A 50 -5.05 4.08 -2.85
N ALA A 51 -5.56 2.94 -2.40
CA ALA A 51 -4.69 1.88 -1.92
C ALA A 51 -3.79 1.36 -3.05
N LEU A 52 -2.63 0.82 -2.70
CA LEU A 52 -1.67 0.27 -3.67
C LEU A 52 -2.34 -0.72 -4.63
N SER A 53 -3.23 -1.59 -4.13
CA SER A 53 -3.97 -2.57 -4.93
C SER A 53 -4.90 -1.95 -5.97
N GLU A 54 -5.38 -0.72 -5.75
CA GLU A 54 -6.30 -0.01 -6.63
C GLU A 54 -5.59 0.75 -7.74
N LEU A 55 -4.26 0.83 -7.71
CA LEU A 55 -3.52 1.54 -8.74
C LEU A 55 -3.74 0.87 -10.11
N PRO A 56 -3.94 1.68 -11.18
CA PRO A 56 -4.05 1.16 -12.53
C PRO A 56 -2.88 0.24 -12.88
N GLY A 57 -3.19 -0.98 -13.31
CA GLY A 57 -2.19 -1.97 -13.69
C GLY A 57 -1.58 -2.78 -12.55
N MET A 58 -1.91 -2.51 -11.27
CA MET A 58 -1.38 -3.28 -10.14
C MET A 58 -1.74 -4.77 -10.24
N HIS A 59 -2.99 -5.10 -10.55
CA HIS A 59 -3.40 -6.50 -10.75
C HIS A 59 -2.64 -7.19 -11.88
N HIS A 60 -2.38 -6.47 -12.98
CA HIS A 60 -1.57 -7.01 -14.10
C HIS A 60 -0.11 -7.23 -13.68
N PHE A 61 0.46 -6.29 -12.91
CA PHE A 61 1.80 -6.44 -12.35
C PHE A 61 1.90 -7.68 -11.47
N VAL A 62 0.96 -7.85 -10.52
CA VAL A 62 0.92 -9.01 -9.62
C VAL A 62 0.77 -10.32 -10.41
N ALA A 63 -0.13 -10.37 -11.39
CA ALA A 63 -0.31 -11.54 -12.23
C ALA A 63 0.98 -11.92 -12.97
N ARG A 64 1.68 -10.94 -13.58
CA ARG A 64 2.97 -11.19 -14.25
C ARG A 64 4.05 -11.67 -13.28
N ALA A 65 4.12 -11.07 -12.09
CA ALA A 65 5.07 -11.48 -11.07
C ALA A 65 4.82 -12.95 -10.65
N ILE A 66 3.57 -13.34 -10.44
CA ILE A 66 3.20 -14.73 -10.14
C ILE A 66 3.60 -15.67 -11.29
N LEU A 67 3.27 -15.34 -12.54
CA LEU A 67 3.64 -16.17 -13.70
C LEU A 67 5.15 -16.36 -13.84
N ALA A 68 5.94 -15.31 -13.59
CA ALA A 68 7.40 -15.39 -13.59
C ALA A 68 7.93 -16.35 -12.51
N GLN A 69 7.25 -16.42 -11.36
CA GLN A 69 7.57 -17.37 -10.28
C GLN A 69 7.09 -18.80 -10.60
N SER A 70 5.99 -18.95 -11.35
CA SER A 70 5.44 -20.26 -11.73
C SER A 70 6.34 -21.03 -12.71
N GLY A 71 7.20 -20.34 -13.48
CA GLY A 71 8.26 -20.99 -14.26
C GLY A 71 9.23 -21.81 -13.40
N SER A 72 9.36 -21.50 -12.10
CA SER A 72 10.16 -22.26 -11.14
C SER A 72 9.39 -23.40 -10.45
N ILE A 73 8.06 -23.49 -10.60
CA ILE A 73 7.23 -24.52 -9.96
C ILE A 73 7.23 -25.84 -10.76
N THR A 74 7.38 -25.78 -12.08
CA THR A 74 7.41 -26.99 -12.93
C THR A 74 8.72 -27.78 -12.84
N ALA A 75 9.84 -27.15 -12.46
CA ALA A 75 11.14 -27.83 -12.39
C ALA A 75 11.32 -28.74 -11.15
N ALA A 76 10.42 -28.67 -10.14
CA ALA A 76 10.55 -29.40 -8.89
C ALA A 76 9.71 -30.70 -8.82
N GLN A 77 9.05 -31.10 -9.91
CA GLN A 77 8.21 -32.31 -9.97
C GLN A 77 8.68 -33.20 -11.14
N GLY A 78 9.82 -33.85 -10.99
CA GLY A 78 10.39 -34.65 -12.07
C GLY A 78 11.60 -35.51 -11.74
N GLU A 79 11.62 -36.20 -10.60
CA GLU A 79 12.44 -37.41 -10.42
C GLU A 79 11.64 -38.41 -9.58
N GLY A 80 10.93 -39.32 -10.23
CA GLY A 80 10.41 -40.54 -9.62
C GLY A 80 11.41 -41.67 -9.87
N PRO A 81 11.71 -42.54 -8.89
CA PRO A 81 12.66 -43.62 -9.09
C PRO A 81 12.04 -44.75 -9.92
N GLU A 82 12.81 -45.26 -10.89
CA GLU A 82 12.57 -46.50 -11.63
C GLU A 82 12.59 -47.75 -10.73
#